data_AF-A0A0C2FM36-F1
#
_entry.id   AF-A0A0C2FM36-F1
#
_cell.length_a   1.000
_cell.length_b   1.000
_cell.length_c   1.000
_cell.angle_alpha   90.00
_cell.angle_beta   90.00
_cell.angle_gamma   90.00
#
_symmetry.space_group_name_H-M   'P 1'
#
loop_
_entity.id
_entity.type
_entity.pdbx_description
1 polymer ?
#
loop_
_entity_poly.entity_id
_entity_poly.type
_entity_poly.pdbx_seq_one_letter_code
_entity_poly.pdbx_strand_id
1 'polypeptide(L)' 'MSGNWMWAAKCDGEGARLVEACDALCKALADVGCAIDGGKDSLSMAAKVGDELVKVGLIKFVSVR' A
#
# COMPACT_ATOMS: atom_id res chain seq x y z
N MET A 1 -3.88 7.69 -12.97
CA MET A 1 -3.73 8.07 -11.54
C MET A 1 -2.50 7.37 -10.97
N SER A 2 -1.71 8.02 -10.11
CA SER A 2 -0.53 7.38 -9.49
C SER A 2 -0.86 6.86 -8.09
N GLY A 3 -0.53 5.59 -7.83
CA GLY A 3 -0.62 4.96 -6.51
C GLY A 3 0.75 4.87 -5.84
N ASN A 4 0.90 5.52 -4.68
CA ASN A 4 2.11 5.44 -3.87
C ASN A 4 1.88 4.53 -2.66
N TRP A 5 2.60 3.41 -2.63
CA TRP A 5 2.43 2.35 -1.65
C TRP A 5 3.51 2.44 -0.59
N MET A 6 3.15 2.55 0.68
CA MET A 6 4.08 2.53 1.80
C MET A 6 3.61 1.47 2.79
N TRP A 7 4.27 0.31 2.77
CA TRP A 7 3.83 -0.87 3.53
C TRP A 7 5.00 -1.58 4.21
N ALA A 8 4.75 -2.21 5.36
CA ALA A 8 5.72 -3.03 6.08
C ALA A 8 5.75 -4.49 5.57
N ALA A 9 5.80 -4.71 4.25
CA ALA A 9 5.50 -6.02 3.65
C ALA A 9 6.47 -7.15 4.05
N LYS A 10 7.66 -6.79 4.55
CA LYS A 10 8.67 -7.73 5.05
C LYS A 10 8.38 -8.24 6.47
N CYS A 11 7.41 -7.67 7.17
CA CYS A 11 6.98 -8.15 8.48
C CYS A 11 6.01 -9.32 8.32
N ASP A 12 6.01 -10.24 9.29
CA ASP A 12 5.14 -11.41 9.27
C ASP A 12 3.67 -11.05 9.02
N GLY A 13 3.09 -11.70 8.01
CA GLY A 13 1.70 -11.55 7.59
C GLY A 13 1.39 -10.29 6.76
N GLU A 14 2.26 -9.29 6.75
CA GLU A 14 1.98 -8.01 6.09
C GLU A 14 1.99 -8.11 4.56
N GLY A 15 2.78 -9.02 3.99
CA GLY A 15 2.75 -9.29 2.54
C GLY A 15 1.41 -9.84 2.06
N ALA A 16 0.78 -10.74 2.82
CA ALA A 16 -0.55 -11.27 2.48
C ALA A 16 -1.63 -10.19 2.59
N ARG A 17 -1.58 -9.37 3.64
CA ARG A 17 -2.47 -8.21 3.82
C ARG A 17 -2.34 -7.18 2.71
N LEU A 18 -1.13 -6.98 2.18
CA LEU A 18 -0.92 -6.08 1.04
C LEU A 18 -1.64 -6.60 -0.20
N VAL A 19 -1.61 -7.91 -0.47
CA VAL A 19 -2.34 -8.51 -1.61
C VAL A 19 -3.85 -8.34 -1.43
N GLU A 20 -4.38 -8.63 -0.24
CA GLU A 20 -5.80 -8.43 0.06
C GLU A 20 -6.23 -6.96 -0.11
N ALA A 21 -5.39 -6.02 0.31
CA ALA A 21 -5.62 -4.59 0.13
C ALA A 21 -5.60 -4.19 -1.35
N CYS A 22 -4.67 -4.74 -2.15
CA CYS A 22 -4.64 -4.53 -3.60
C CYS A 22 -5.93 -5.03 -4.27
N ASP A 23 -6.39 -6.23 -3.92
CA ASP A 23 -7.61 -6.81 -4.49
C ASP A 23 -8.85 -5.98 -4.15
N ALA A 24 -8.97 -5.55 -2.90
CA ALA A 24 -10.06 -4.67 -2.46
C ALA A 24 -10.02 -3.32 -3.17
N LEU A 25 -8.83 -2.74 -3.35
CA LEU A 25 -8.65 -1.49 -4.06
C LEU A 25 -9.05 -1.61 -5.54
N CYS A 26 -8.61 -2.66 -6.23
CA CYS A 26 -8.97 -2.89 -7.63
C CYS A 26 -10.49 -2.97 -7.83
N LYS A 27 -11.21 -3.64 -6.93
CA LYS A 27 -12.68 -3.69 -6.94
C LYS A 27 -13.29 -2.30 -6.76
N ALA A 28 -12.83 -1.56 -5.77
CA ALA A 28 -13.33 -0.20 -5.50
C ALA A 28 -13.07 0.77 -6.67
N LEU A 29 -11.90 0.68 -7.32
CA LEU A 29 -11.57 1.51 -8.48
C LEU A 29 -12.44 1.15 -9.70
N ALA A 30 -12.71 -0.15 -9.90
CA ALA A 30 -13.60 -0.61 -10.96
C ALA A 30 -15.03 -0.07 -10.77
N ASP A 31 -15.55 -0.07 -9.54
CA ASP A 31 -16.89 0.46 -9.23
C ASP A 31 -17.03 1.96 -9.53
N VAL A 32 -15.94 2.73 -9.37
CA VAL A 32 -15.90 4.17 -9.64
C VAL A 32 -15.49 4.49 -11.09
N GLY A 33 -15.08 3.48 -11.87
CA GLY A 33 -14.64 3.64 -13.25
C GLY A 33 -13.29 4.36 -13.39
N CYS A 34 -12.41 4.23 -12.40
CA CYS A 34 -11.08 4.81 -12.41
C CYS A 34 -9.98 3.75 -12.39
N ALA A 35 -8.77 4.14 -12.76
CA ALA A 35 -7.62 3.23 -12.79
C ALA A 35 -6.35 3.92 -12.31
N ILE A 36 -5.47 3.12 -11.69
CA ILE A 36 -4.12 3.49 -11.34
C ILE A 36 -3.20 2.90 -12.40
N ASP A 37 -2.54 3.76 -13.16
CA ASP A 37 -1.71 3.44 -14.33
C ASP A 37 -0.22 3.67 -14.07
N GLY A 38 0.12 4.21 -12.89
CA GLY A 38 1.49 4.43 -12.46
C GLY A 38 1.61 4.44 -10.94
N GLY A 39 2.84 4.45 -10.44
CA GLY A 39 3.06 4.41 -9.01
C GLY A 39 4.50 4.12 -8.63
N LYS A 40 4.75 4.20 -7.32
CA LYS A 40 5.98 3.72 -6.68
C LYS A 40 5.62 3.06 -5.36
N ASP A 41 6.41 2.08 -4.97
CA ASP A 41 6.29 1.39 -3.69
C ASP A 41 7.51 1.61 -2.79
N SER A 42 7.24 1.57 -1.49
CA SER A 42 8.22 1.44 -0.42
C SER A 42 7.71 0.38 0.54
N LEU A 43 8.33 -0.81 0.49
CA LEU A 43 7.83 -2.02 1.15
C LEU A 43 8.56 -2.40 2.45
N SER A 44 9.41 -1.49 2.96
CA SER A 44 10.17 -1.67 4.20
C SER A 44 9.75 -0.68 5.28
N MET A 45 8.48 -0.28 5.30
CA MET A 45 7.96 0.77 6.18
C MET A 45 7.72 0.27 7.62
N ALA A 46 8.79 -0.18 8.26
CA ALA A 46 8.81 -0.57 9.65
C ALA A 46 9.98 0.11 10.38
N ALA A 47 9.77 0.48 11.63
CA ALA A 47 10.78 1.07 12.50
C ALA A 47 10.81 0.35 13.84
N LYS A 48 12.01 0.12 14.38
CA LYS A 48 12.19 -0.43 15.72
C LYS A 48 12.40 0.72 16.71
N VAL A 49 11.56 0.82 17.73
CA VAL A 49 11.62 1.85 18.79
C VAL A 49 11.76 1.13 20.13
N GLY A 50 12.98 1.12 20.69
CA GLY A 50 13.29 0.23 21.81
C GLY A 50 13.13 -1.24 21.41
N ASP A 51 12.28 -1.98 22.12
CA ASP A 51 11.93 -3.37 21.81
C ASP A 51 10.67 -3.51 20.95
N GLU A 52 10.00 -2.41 20.62
CA GLU A 52 8.76 -2.42 19.83
C GLU A 52 9.04 -2.29 18.32
N LEU A 53 8.32 -3.08 17.52
CA LEU A 53 8.33 -2.98 16.06
C LEU A 53 7.07 -2.25 15.59
N VAL A 54 7.24 -1.00 15.15
CA VAL A 54 6.18 -0.17 14.59
C VAL A 54 6.11 -0.41 13.08
N LYS A 55 4.91 -0.71 12.56
CA LYS A 55 4.65 -0.98 11.15
C LYS A 55 3.75 0.10 10.57
N VAL A 56 3.96 0.46 9.31
CA VAL A 56 3.09 1.39 8.58
C VAL A 56 2.52 0.68 7.35
N GLY A 57 1.23 0.91 7.09
CA GLY A 57 0.53 0.50 5.87
C GLY A 57 -0.36 1.64 5.38
N LEU A 58 0.02 2.27 4.28
CA LEU A 58 -0.79 3.30 3.63
C LEU A 58 -0.63 3.28 2.11
N ILE A 59 -1.68 3.75 1.43
CA ILE A 59 -1.71 3.96 -0.01
C ILE A 59 -2.14 5.40 -0.24
N LYS A 60 -1.31 6.16 -0.95
CA LYS A 60 -1.61 7.55 -1.34
C LYS A 60 -1.91 7.62 -2.83
N PHE A 61 -3.08 8.14 -3.17
CA PHE A 61 -3.43 8.44 -4.55
C PHE A 61 -3.01 9.86 -4.92
N VAL A 62 -2.33 10.00 -6.04
CA VAL A 62 -1.95 11.29 -6.61
C VAL A 62 -2.49 11.35 -8.03
N SER A 63 -3.32 12.36 -8.32
CA SER A 63 -3.73 12.64 -9.70
C SER A 63 -2.52 13.15 -10.45
N VAL A 64 -2.10 12.40 -11.48
CA VAL A 64 -1.11 12.87 -12.43
C VAL A 64 -1.88 13.75 -13.42
N ARG A 65 -1.63 15.06 -13.39
CA ARG A 65 -2.08 15.97 -14.45
C ARG A 65 -1.02 16.03 -15.53
#